data_AF-A0A7V2QM22-F1
#
_entry.id   AF-A0A7V2QM22-F1
#
_cell.length_a   1.000
_cell.length_b   1.000
_cell.length_c   1.000
_cell.angle_alpha   90.00
_cell.angle_beta   90.00
_cell.angle_gamma   90.00
#
_symmetry.space_group_name_H-M   'P 1'
#
loop_
_entity.id
_entity.type
_entity.pdbx_description
1 polymer ?
#
loop_
_entity_poly.entity_id
_entity_poly.type
_entity_poly.pdbx_seq_one_letter_code
_entity_poly.pdbx_strand_id
1 'polypeptide(L)' 'MAQENQLSTATEEQVTEIERIKRRLDMLDQRLDNIDSMVTAVAERMMRQPINLRIVCPYCNKEIEIGLIGNEKPK' A
#
# COMPACT_ATOMS: atom_id res chain seq x y z
N MET A 1 -18.26 8.31 -50.39
CA MET A 1 -17.79 9.69 -50.14
C MET A 1 -18.23 10.26 -48.79
N ALA A 2 -19.49 10.63 -48.54
CA ALA A 2 -19.87 11.31 -47.27
C ALA A 2 -20.04 10.36 -46.05
N GLN A 3 -20.38 9.09 -46.29
CA GLN A 3 -20.70 8.14 -45.23
C GLN A 3 -19.46 7.43 -44.65
N GLU A 4 -18.41 7.28 -45.46
CA GLU A 4 -17.11 6.71 -45.03
C GLU A 4 -16.37 7.64 -44.07
N ASN A 5 -16.52 8.97 -44.26
CA ASN A 5 -15.83 9.98 -43.46
C ASN A 5 -16.45 10.16 -42.06
N GLN A 6 -17.70 9.73 -41.84
CA GLN A 6 -18.36 9.75 -40.53
C GLN A 6 -18.00 8.51 -39.69
N LEU A 7 -17.70 7.38 -40.35
CA LEU A 7 -17.32 6.14 -39.69
C LEU A 7 -15.87 6.21 -39.17
N SER A 8 -14.99 6.86 -39.92
CA SER A 8 -13.60 7.13 -39.50
C SER A 8 -13.53 8.04 -38.28
N THR A 9 -14.30 9.13 -38.25
CA THR A 9 -14.32 10.06 -37.10
C THR A 9 -14.86 9.42 -35.82
N ALA A 10 -15.91 8.59 -35.92
CA ALA A 10 -16.46 7.87 -34.77
C ALA A 10 -15.48 6.81 -34.21
N THR A 11 -14.60 6.27 -35.06
CA THR A 11 -13.57 5.31 -34.65
C THR A 11 -12.40 6.03 -33.96
N GLU A 12 -11.99 7.19 -34.49
CA GLU A 12 -10.94 8.04 -33.91
C GLU A 12 -11.33 8.58 -32.52
N GLU A 13 -12.58 9.02 -32.34
CA GLU A 13 -13.10 9.45 -31.04
C GLU A 13 -13.06 8.32 -30.00
N GLN A 14 -13.49 7.11 -30.37
CA GLN A 14 -13.42 5.94 -29.49
C GLN A 14 -11.98 5.57 -29.10
N VAL A 15 -11.03 5.66 -30.04
CA VAL A 15 -9.61 5.42 -29.75
C VAL A 15 -9.08 6.45 -28.74
N THR A 16 -9.43 7.72 -28.91
CA THR A 16 -9.00 8.78 -27.98
C THR A 16 -9.59 8.62 -26.57
N GLU A 17 -10.81 8.09 -26.47
CA GLU A 17 -11.46 7.82 -25.18
C GLU A 17 -10.83 6.62 -24.48
N ILE A 18 -10.51 5.55 -25.22
CA ILE A 18 -9.79 4.38 -24.71
C ILE A 18 -8.39 4.78 -24.19
N GLU A 19 -7.67 5.63 -24.92
CA GLU A 19 -6.37 6.14 -24.46
C GLU A 19 -6.47 6.96 -23.17
N ARG A 20 -7.52 7.79 -23.03
CA ARG A 20 -7.76 8.54 -21.80
C ARG A 20 -8.06 7.61 -20.62
N ILE A 21 -8.86 6.57 -20.82
CA ILE A 21 -9.16 5.59 -19.76
C ILE A 21 -7.89 4.85 -19.36
N LYS A 22 -7.08 4.41 -20.34
CA LYS A 22 -5.80 3.72 -20.08
C LYS A 22 -4.87 4.57 -19.21
N ARG A 23 -4.68 5.86 -19.54
CA ARG A 23 -3.88 6.78 -18.72
C ARG A 23 -4.42 6.95 -17.30
N ARG A 24 -5.75 6.94 -17.11
CA ARG A 24 -6.34 7.03 -15.77
C ARG A 24 -6.12 5.76 -14.96
N LEU A 25 -6.16 4.59 -15.59
CA LEU A 25 -5.84 3.31 -14.95
C LEU A 25 -4.36 3.23 -14.59
N ASP A 26 -3.46 3.63 -15.49
CA ASP A 26 -2.01 3.66 -15.20
C ASP A 26 -1.70 4.57 -13.99
N MET A 27 -2.36 5.73 -13.89
CA MET A 27 -2.24 6.61 -12.71
C MET A 27 -2.82 6.00 -11.43
N LEU A 28 -3.85 5.14 -11.53
CA LEU A 28 -4.42 4.45 -10.38
C LEU A 28 -3.49 3.34 -9.90
N ASP A 29 -2.97 2.51 -10.80
CA ASP A 29 -2.01 1.44 -10.47
C ASP A 29 -0.78 2.03 -9.78
N GLN A 30 -0.22 3.11 -10.32
CA GLN A 30 0.93 3.77 -9.70
C GLN A 30 0.63 4.29 -8.29
N ARG A 31 -0.59 4.76 -8.03
CA ARG A 31 -0.99 5.18 -6.68
C ARG A 31 -1.17 4.00 -5.74
N LEU A 32 -1.67 2.87 -6.24
CA LEU A 32 -1.85 1.65 -5.45
C LEU A 32 -0.49 1.07 -5.05
N ASP A 33 0.49 1.00 -5.96
CA ASP A 33 1.86 0.55 -5.67
C ASP A 33 2.54 1.41 -4.58
N ASN A 34 2.32 2.73 -4.64
CA ASN A 34 2.81 3.66 -3.64
C ASN A 34 2.17 3.43 -2.26
N ILE A 35 0.88 3.10 -2.21
CA ILE A 35 0.18 2.77 -0.96
C ILE A 35 0.70 1.46 -0.39
N ASP A 36 0.84 0.41 -1.22
CA ASP A 36 1.36 -0.88 -0.79
C ASP A 36 2.74 -0.75 -0.14
N SER A 37 3.63 0.02 -0.78
CA SER A 37 4.97 0.29 -0.24
C SER A 37 4.95 0.98 1.13
N MET A 38 4.05 1.96 1.33
CA MET A 38 3.89 2.64 2.62
C MET A 38 3.31 1.72 3.69
N VAL A 39 2.30 0.92 3.35
CA VAL A 39 1.64 -0.01 4.27
C VAL A 39 2.62 -1.09 4.72
N THR A 40 3.41 -1.66 3.81
CA THR A 40 4.48 -2.61 4.15
C THR A 40 5.50 -1.99 5.12
N ALA A 41 5.95 -0.76 4.87
CA ALA A 41 6.90 -0.09 5.75
C ALA A 41 6.33 0.18 7.16
N VAL A 42 5.02 0.48 7.26
CA VAL A 42 4.34 0.65 8.55
C VAL A 42 4.23 -0.68 9.28
N ALA A 43 3.84 -1.74 8.59
CA ALA A 43 3.73 -3.08 9.16
C ALA A 43 5.09 -3.55 9.72
N GLU A 44 6.17 -3.41 8.95
CA GLU A 44 7.53 -3.74 9.41
C GLU A 44 7.92 -2.95 10.65
N ARG A 45 7.59 -1.65 10.70
CA ARG A 45 7.91 -0.81 11.85
C ARG A 45 7.15 -1.23 13.10
N MET A 46 5.87 -1.58 12.97
CA MET A 46 5.06 -2.06 14.10
C MET A 46 5.57 -3.39 14.63
N MET A 47 5.94 -4.31 13.75
CA MET A 47 6.50 -5.61 14.16
C MET A 47 7.86 -5.48 14.87
N ARG A 48 8.68 -4.49 14.48
CA ARG A 48 10.00 -4.25 15.08
C ARG A 48 9.97 -3.36 16.33
N GLN A 49 8.81 -2.85 16.75
CA GLN A 49 8.72 -2.03 17.95
C GLN A 49 8.78 -2.90 19.22
N PRO A 50 9.78 -2.72 20.10
CA PRO A 50 9.84 -3.43 21.36
C PRO A 50 8.69 -3.00 22.28
N ILE A 51 8.02 -3.97 22.90
CA ILE A 51 7.03 -3.72 23.97
C ILE A 51 7.76 -3.80 25.30
N ASN A 52 7.81 -2.68 26.03
CA ASN A 52 8.40 -2.64 27.37
C ASN A 52 7.31 -2.83 28.43
N LEU A 53 7.37 -3.94 29.16
CA LEU A 53 6.52 -4.24 30.30
C LEU A 53 7.24 -3.84 31.59
N ARG A 54 6.61 -2.95 32.37
CA ARG A 54 7.05 -2.63 33.74
C ARG A 54 6.19 -3.40 34.73
N ILE A 55 6.83 -4.25 35.54
CA ILE A 55 6.15 -5.08 36.55
C ILE A 55 6.89 -4.91 37.87
N VAL A 56 6.13 -4.73 38.95
CA VAL A 56 6.71 -4.73 40.31
C VAL A 56 6.73 -6.17 40.81
N CYS A 57 7.90 -6.65 41.24
CA CYS A 57 8.03 -7.98 41.80
C CYS A 57 7.23 -8.09 43.12
N PRO A 58 6.28 -9.03 43.26
CA PRO A 58 5.46 -9.16 44.47
C PRO A 58 6.25 -9.69 45.68
N TYR A 59 7.46 -10.21 45.48
CA TYR A 59 8.27 -10.82 46.54
C TYR A 59 9.34 -9.89 47.12
N CYS A 60 9.87 -8.95 46.33
CA CYS A 60 10.95 -8.07 46.75
C CYS A 60 10.73 -6.58 46.43
N ASN A 61 9.55 -6.21 45.92
CA ASN A 61 9.15 -4.83 45.59
C ASN A 61 10.07 -4.09 44.60
N LYS A 62 10.96 -4.81 43.90
CA LYS A 62 11.81 -4.23 42.87
C LYS A 62 11.02 -4.07 41.57
N GLU A 63 11.28 -2.98 40.87
CA GLU A 63 10.76 -2.73 39.53
C GLU A 63 11.55 -3.58 38.51
N ILE A 64 10.84 -4.33 37.68
CA ILE A 64 11.40 -5.16 36.61
C ILE A 64 10.91 -4.59 35.29
N GLU A 65 11.83 -4.32 34.37
CA GLU A 65 11.54 -3.94 32.99
C GLU A 65 11.83 -5.12 32.06
N ILE A 66 10.85 -5.52 31.26
CA ILE A 66 10.94 -6.62 30.30
C ILE A 66 10.69 -6.05 28.90
N GLY A 67 11.71 -6.04 28.05
CA GLY A 67 11.58 -5.70 26.63
C GLY A 67 11.23 -6.93 25.80
N LEU A 68 10.10 -6.92 25.12
CA LEU A 68 9.66 -7.97 24.20
C LEU A 68 9.90 -7.52 22.76
N ILE A 69 10.64 -8.30 21.98
CA ILE A 69 10.86 -8.08 20.54
C ILE A 69 10.28 -9.28 19.78
N GLY A 70 9.25 -9.03 18.97
CA GLY A 70 8.70 -10.04 18.06
C GLY A 70 9.56 -10.18 16.81
N ASN A 71 9.99 -11.39 16.47
CA ASN A 71 10.62 -11.69 15.18
C ASN A 71 9.70 -12.61 14.40
N GLU A 72 9.10 -12.11 13.32
CA GLU A 72 8.41 -12.97 12.36
C GLU A 72 9.44 -13.58 11.41
N LYS A 73 9.43 -14.90 11.27
CA LYS A 73 10.29 -15.61 10.30
C LYS A 73 9.62 -15.50 8.93
N PRO A 74 10.30 -14.93 7.90
CA PRO A 74 9.77 -14.99 6.54
C PRO A 74 9.67 -16.46 6.10
N LYS A 75 8.51 -16.83 5.54
CA LYS A 75 8.25 -18.16 4.96
C LYS A 75 8.90 -18.30 3.58
#